data_AF-A0A8C3LU75-F1
#
_entry.id   AF-A0A8C3LU75-F1
#
_cell.length_a   1.000
_cell.length_b   1.000
_cell.length_c   1.000
_cell.angle_alpha   90.00
_cell.angle_beta   90.00
_cell.angle_gamma   90.00
#
_symmetry.space_group_name_H-M   'P 1'
#
loop_
_entity.id
_entity.type
_entity.pdbx_description
1 polymer ?
#
loop_
_entity_poly.entity_id
_entity_poly.type
_entity_poly.pdbx_seq_one_letter_code
_entity_poly.pdbx_strand_id
1 'polypeptide(L)'
;MMCLLCFLLHAENLLVLTVATKQTEGFRRFRRSAQFFNYKIQVLGLDEDWKGGDDKKPAGGGQKVRLLKSALKQHADKEDLIILFTESYDVLFASGPTELLKKFKQAKSKVVFSAENYIYPDRKLEAKYPTVRDGKRFLGSGGFIGYAPNLKKLVEEWKGKDDDSDQLFYTKIFLDPEKRVCVVKLFLWYPSLLSQSWVFLVQQKSIQSAICIFMYLTNRHQFGHILSLENYQTSHLHNDLWQIFSNPEDWREKYIHENYTAALKGKLVEMPCPDVYWFPIFTDTACDELVEEMEHYGKWSTGDNTDSRIQGGYENVPTIDIHMNQIGFEREWYKFLLDYIAPITEKLYPGYYTKTQFELAFVVRYKPDEQPSLMPHHDASTFTINIALNRVGIDYEGGGCRFLRYNCSIRAPRKGWTLMHPGRLTHYHEGLPTTKGTRYIAVSFIDP
;
A
#
# COMPACT_ATOMS: atom_id res chain seq x y z
N MET A 1 44.69 7.87 19.17
CA MET A 1 43.60 8.87 19.17
C MET A 1 43.38 9.30 17.71
N MET A 2 42.57 8.54 16.97
CA MET A 2 42.38 8.72 15.53
C MET A 2 41.31 9.78 15.29
N CYS A 3 41.63 10.73 14.42
CA CYS A 3 41.02 12.04 14.29
C CYS A 3 39.52 12.00 13.93
N LEU A 4 38.72 12.72 14.71
CA LEU A 4 37.26 12.89 14.60
C LEU A 4 36.86 13.89 13.49
N LEU A 5 37.58 13.90 12.38
CA LEU A 5 37.28 14.70 11.18
C LEU A 5 36.53 13.83 10.15
N CYS A 6 35.31 13.42 10.50
CA CYS A 6 34.44 12.67 9.58
C CYS A 6 33.39 13.63 8.99
N PHE A 7 33.64 14.10 7.77
CA PHE A 7 32.71 14.71 6.80
C PHE A 7 31.56 15.58 7.35
N LEU A 8 31.83 16.87 7.58
CA LEU A 8 30.76 17.88 7.62
C LEU A 8 30.14 18.00 6.21
N LEU A 9 28.87 17.61 6.07
CA LEU A 9 28.05 17.79 4.86
C LEU A 9 27.74 19.28 4.70
N HIS A 10 28.53 19.98 3.89
CA HIS A 10 28.25 21.39 3.56
C HIS A 10 27.31 21.46 2.37
N ALA A 11 26.10 21.99 2.58
CA ALA A 11 25.11 22.26 1.53
C ALA A 11 25.65 23.18 0.42
N GLU A 12 26.74 23.91 0.70
CA GLU A 12 27.44 24.80 -0.22
C GLU A 12 28.01 24.08 -1.46
N ASN A 13 28.22 22.76 -1.37
CA ASN A 13 28.75 21.95 -2.45
C ASN A 13 27.67 21.34 -3.37
N LEU A 14 26.43 21.84 -3.31
CA LEU A 14 25.34 21.44 -4.21
C LEU A 14 24.93 22.57 -5.15
N LEU A 15 24.88 22.27 -6.45
CA LEU A 15 24.33 23.15 -7.48
C LEU A 15 23.19 22.43 -8.22
N VAL A 16 22.04 23.10 -8.35
CA VAL A 16 20.94 22.63 -9.19
C VAL A 16 21.07 23.24 -10.58
N LEU A 17 21.17 22.40 -11.60
CA LEU A 17 21.07 22.79 -13.00
C LEU A 17 19.69 22.42 -13.54
N THR A 18 19.05 23.36 -14.22
CA THR A 18 17.79 23.09 -14.90
C THR A 18 17.72 23.83 -16.23
N VAL A 19 16.88 23.36 -17.14
CA VAL A 19 16.62 24.03 -18.42
C VAL A 19 15.22 24.64 -18.36
N ALA A 20 15.12 25.91 -18.74
CA ALA A 20 13.88 26.62 -18.91
C ALA A 20 14.08 27.68 -20.00
N THR A 21 13.35 27.59 -21.10
CA THR A 21 13.39 28.57 -22.19
C THR A 21 12.47 29.76 -21.97
N LYS A 22 11.44 29.59 -21.14
CA LYS A 22 10.43 30.61 -20.84
C LYS A 22 10.12 30.64 -19.35
N GLN A 23 9.70 31.81 -18.86
CA GLN A 23 9.20 31.95 -17.49
C GLN A 23 7.73 31.50 -17.35
N THR A 24 7.51 30.20 -17.54
CA THR A 24 6.19 29.56 -17.37
C THR A 24 5.75 29.54 -15.90
N GLU A 25 4.46 29.29 -15.64
CA GLU A 25 3.98 29.13 -14.27
C GLU A 25 4.65 27.95 -13.56
N GLY A 26 4.84 26.84 -14.29
CA GLY A 26 5.58 25.66 -13.83
C GLY A 26 7.00 26.00 -13.36
N PHE A 27 7.75 26.75 -14.18
CA PHE A 27 9.09 27.22 -13.81
C PHE A 27 9.08 28.16 -12.59
N ARG A 28 8.09 29.06 -12.49
CA ARG A 28 7.94 29.93 -11.31
C ARG A 28 7.66 29.11 -10.05
N ARG A 29 6.85 28.06 -10.14
CA ARG A 29 6.57 27.12 -9.04
C ARG A 29 7.83 26.37 -8.63
N PHE A 30 8.60 25.85 -9.58
CA PHE A 30 9.91 25.26 -9.34
C PHE A 30 10.84 26.22 -8.59
N ARG A 31 11.02 27.45 -9.09
CA ARG A 31 11.86 28.48 -8.43
C ARG A 31 11.41 28.78 -7.00
N ARG A 32 10.10 28.94 -6.76
CA ARG A 32 9.56 29.19 -5.40
C ARG A 32 9.90 28.04 -4.45
N SER A 33 9.71 26.79 -4.87
CA SER A 33 10.02 25.62 -4.04
C SER A 33 11.52 25.51 -3.72
N ALA A 34 12.37 25.80 -4.69
CA ALA A 34 13.82 25.79 -4.51
C ALA A 34 14.30 26.90 -3.57
N GLN A 35 13.74 28.11 -3.72
CA GLN A 35 14.01 29.24 -2.82
C GLN A 35 13.61 28.92 -1.38
N PHE A 36 12.45 28.30 -1.17
CA PHE A 36 11.97 27.90 0.16
C PHE A 36 12.98 27.00 0.89
N PHE A 37 13.64 26.10 0.16
CA PHE A 37 14.65 25.19 0.72
C PHE A 37 16.09 25.67 0.60
N ASN A 38 16.32 26.92 0.14
CA ASN A 38 17.64 27.50 -0.07
C ASN A 38 18.54 26.72 -1.06
N TYR A 39 17.96 26.18 -2.14
CA TYR A 39 18.75 25.61 -3.23
C TYR A 39 19.39 26.69 -4.10
N LYS A 40 20.67 26.50 -4.45
CA LYS A 40 21.36 27.28 -5.48
C LYS A 40 21.00 26.72 -6.86
N ILE A 41 20.27 27.51 -7.66
CA ILE A 41 19.87 27.12 -9.03
C ILE A 41 20.66 27.93 -10.06
N GLN A 42 21.15 27.25 -11.09
CA GLN A 42 21.56 27.85 -12.36
C GLN A 42 20.61 27.36 -13.46
N VAL A 43 19.95 28.32 -14.10
CA VAL A 43 18.96 28.08 -15.16
C VAL A 43 19.67 28.19 -16.50
N LEU A 44 19.42 27.23 -17.39
CA LEU A 44 20.06 27.14 -18.69
C LEU A 44 19.04 27.40 -19.80
N GLY A 45 19.46 28.15 -20.82
CA GLY A 45 18.67 28.41 -22.03
C GLY A 45 17.49 29.37 -21.83
N LEU A 46 17.47 30.17 -20.75
CA LEU A 46 16.43 31.18 -20.56
C LEU A 46 16.48 32.18 -21.73
N ASP A 47 15.30 32.43 -22.32
CA ASP A 47 15.11 33.28 -23.49
C ASP A 47 15.72 32.73 -24.80
N GLU A 48 16.21 31.47 -24.82
CA GLU A 48 16.50 30.75 -26.06
C GLU A 48 15.23 30.10 -26.64
N ASP A 49 15.15 30.00 -27.98
CA ASP A 49 14.10 29.22 -28.63
C ASP A 49 14.23 27.73 -28.31
N TRP A 50 13.09 27.09 -28.00
CA TRP A 50 13.05 25.64 -27.81
C TRP A 50 13.13 24.92 -29.15
N LYS A 51 14.23 24.19 -29.35
CA LYS A 51 14.51 23.32 -30.51
C LYS A 51 14.52 21.84 -30.11
N GLY A 52 14.06 21.54 -28.89
CA GLY A 52 14.10 20.22 -28.29
C GLY A 52 13.06 19.21 -28.80
N GLY A 53 12.33 19.52 -29.88
CA GLY A 53 11.23 18.71 -30.38
C GLY A 53 9.86 19.38 -30.23
N ASP A 54 8.84 18.71 -30.76
CA ASP A 54 7.44 19.17 -30.86
C ASP A 54 6.50 18.09 -30.31
N ASP A 55 5.27 18.45 -29.96
CA ASP A 55 4.24 17.58 -29.37
C ASP A 55 3.95 16.33 -30.24
N LYS A 56 4.27 16.39 -31.54
CA LYS A 56 4.12 15.31 -32.51
C LYS A 56 5.24 14.25 -32.45
N LYS A 57 6.39 14.56 -31.84
CA LYS A 57 7.53 13.65 -31.65
C LYS A 57 7.94 13.69 -30.17
N PRO A 58 7.29 12.89 -29.31
CA PRO A 58 7.53 12.96 -27.86
C PRO A 58 8.96 12.56 -27.45
N ALA A 59 9.73 11.91 -28.35
CA ALA A 59 11.12 11.59 -28.12
C ALA A 59 12.00 12.76 -28.60
N GLY A 60 12.32 13.69 -27.70
CA GLY A 60 13.16 14.87 -27.94
C GLY A 60 13.97 15.25 -26.70
N GLY A 61 14.36 16.51 -26.57
CA GLY A 61 15.03 17.05 -25.37
C GLY A 61 16.55 17.18 -25.48
N GLY A 62 17.15 16.85 -26.63
CA GLY A 62 18.59 16.93 -26.88
C GLY A 62 19.20 18.32 -26.64
N GLN A 63 18.45 19.39 -26.84
CA GLN A 63 18.83 20.75 -26.48
C GLN A 63 19.25 20.84 -25.00
N LYS A 64 18.56 20.11 -24.11
CA LYS A 64 18.90 20.07 -22.67
C LYS A 64 20.30 19.50 -22.46
N VAL A 65 20.65 18.43 -23.17
CA VAL A 65 21.98 17.79 -23.08
C VAL A 65 23.06 18.72 -23.61
N ARG A 66 22.83 19.41 -24.74
CA ARG A 66 23.74 20.42 -25.28
C ARG A 66 24.00 21.56 -24.28
N LEU A 67 22.94 22.12 -23.71
CA LEU A 67 23.02 23.20 -22.72
C LEU A 67 23.75 22.74 -21.46
N LEU A 68 23.42 21.55 -20.96
CA LEU A 68 24.07 20.96 -19.80
C LEU A 68 25.57 20.70 -20.05
N LYS A 69 25.93 20.16 -21.23
CA LYS A 69 27.33 19.97 -21.64
C LYS A 69 28.10 21.29 -21.65
N SER A 70 27.49 22.37 -22.13
CA SER A 70 28.09 23.70 -22.09
C SER A 70 28.31 24.19 -20.65
N ALA A 71 27.28 24.07 -19.80
CA ALA A 71 27.34 24.52 -18.40
C ALA A 71 28.37 23.75 -17.57
N LEU A 72 28.50 22.43 -17.78
CA LEU A 72 29.44 21.58 -17.05
C LEU A 72 30.91 21.90 -17.34
N LYS A 73 31.23 22.57 -18.44
CA LYS A 73 32.61 23.04 -18.71
C LYS A 73 33.11 24.00 -17.64
N GLN A 74 32.23 24.82 -17.07
CA GLN A 74 32.56 25.82 -16.04
C GLN A 74 32.78 25.20 -14.65
N HIS A 75 32.45 23.92 -14.48
CA HIS A 75 32.51 23.20 -13.22
C HIS A 75 33.44 21.99 -13.28
N ALA A 76 34.22 21.86 -14.36
CA ALA A 76 35.02 20.68 -14.67
C ALA A 76 36.08 20.36 -13.61
N ASP A 77 36.67 21.40 -13.02
CA ASP A 77 37.81 21.27 -12.08
C ASP A 77 37.35 21.18 -10.61
N LYS A 78 36.03 21.17 -10.36
CA LYS A 78 35.46 21.12 -9.01
C LYS A 78 35.12 19.69 -8.63
N GLU A 79 36.10 18.95 -8.11
CA GLU A 79 35.94 17.52 -7.81
C GLU A 79 34.83 17.21 -6.78
N ASP A 80 34.68 18.08 -5.78
CA ASP A 80 33.69 17.91 -4.71
C ASP A 80 32.31 18.51 -4.99
N LEU A 81 32.16 19.22 -6.12
CA LEU A 81 30.87 19.82 -6.49
C LEU A 81 29.91 18.72 -6.92
N ILE A 82 28.76 18.66 -6.24
CA ILE A 82 27.65 17.80 -6.57
C ILE A 82 26.65 18.63 -7.36
N ILE A 83 26.21 18.09 -8.49
CA ILE A 83 25.23 18.73 -9.36
C ILE A 83 23.98 17.85 -9.40
N LEU A 84 22.84 18.47 -9.13
CA LEU A 84 21.52 17.92 -9.44
C LEU A 84 21.05 18.54 -10.74
N PHE A 85 20.89 17.74 -11.78
CA PHE A 85 20.11 18.13 -12.95
C PHE A 85 18.65 17.74 -12.75
N THR A 86 17.71 18.63 -13.07
CA THR A 86 16.29 18.30 -13.07
C THR A 86 15.52 19.18 -14.06
N GLU A 87 14.40 18.67 -14.57
CA GLU A 87 13.40 19.50 -15.27
C GLU A 87 12.78 20.55 -14.33
N SER A 88 12.12 21.56 -14.89
CA SER A 88 11.58 22.67 -14.10
C SER A 88 10.12 23.03 -14.35
N TYR A 89 9.55 22.63 -15.49
CA TYR A 89 8.17 23.01 -15.80
C TYR A 89 7.15 22.18 -15.03
N ASP A 90 7.47 20.93 -14.78
CA ASP A 90 6.61 19.95 -14.16
C ASP A 90 7.18 19.44 -12.83
N VAL A 91 8.11 20.16 -12.19
CA VAL A 91 8.90 19.69 -11.04
C VAL A 91 8.85 20.69 -9.86
N LEU A 92 8.94 20.20 -8.62
CA LEU A 92 9.08 21.01 -7.39
C LEU A 92 9.93 20.31 -6.32
N PHE A 93 10.67 21.08 -5.52
CA PHE A 93 11.41 20.55 -4.37
C PHE A 93 10.49 20.33 -3.17
N ALA A 94 10.63 19.18 -2.50
CA ALA A 94 9.85 18.84 -1.31
C ALA A 94 10.69 18.65 -0.03
N SER A 95 12.02 18.66 -0.13
CA SER A 95 12.91 18.77 1.02
C SER A 95 14.25 19.44 0.68
N GLY A 96 15.03 19.76 1.72
CA GLY A 96 16.23 20.58 1.62
C GLY A 96 17.51 19.87 1.15
N PRO A 97 18.55 20.66 0.77
CA PRO A 97 19.82 20.17 0.23
C PRO A 97 20.52 19.11 1.10
N THR A 98 20.48 19.27 2.42
CA THR A 98 21.16 18.39 3.37
C THR A 98 20.64 16.96 3.31
N GLU A 99 19.32 16.78 3.21
CA GLU A 99 18.72 15.45 3.12
C GLU A 99 19.04 14.79 1.78
N LEU A 100 18.97 15.56 0.69
CA LEU A 100 19.33 15.10 -0.65
C LEU A 100 20.78 14.62 -0.71
N LEU A 101 21.72 15.42 -0.19
CA LEU A 101 23.15 15.07 -0.15
C LEU A 101 23.42 13.84 0.71
N LYS A 102 22.75 13.72 1.86
CA LYS A 102 22.83 12.53 2.72
C LYS A 102 22.43 11.27 1.93
N LYS A 103 21.29 11.30 1.23
CA LYS A 103 20.79 10.17 0.43
C LYS A 103 21.71 9.85 -0.75
N PHE A 104 22.22 10.85 -1.45
CA PHE A 104 23.18 10.66 -2.54
C PHE A 104 24.48 9.98 -2.08
N LYS A 105 25.04 10.41 -0.94
CA LYS A 105 26.24 9.77 -0.37
C LYS A 105 25.98 8.34 0.09
N GLN A 106 24.79 8.06 0.66
CA GLN A 106 24.36 6.70 1.04
C GLN A 106 24.24 5.76 -0.15
N ALA A 107 23.88 6.28 -1.34
CA ALA A 107 23.84 5.49 -2.57
C ALA A 107 25.23 4.99 -3.03
N LYS A 108 26.33 5.49 -2.42
CA LYS A 108 27.73 5.09 -2.70
C LYS A 108 28.04 5.04 -4.20
N SER A 109 27.47 6.00 -4.94
CA SER A 109 27.51 6.07 -6.40
C SER A 109 28.06 7.43 -6.84
N LYS A 110 28.61 7.47 -8.06
CA LYS A 110 29.19 8.70 -8.63
C LYS A 110 28.17 9.53 -9.41
N VAL A 111 27.21 8.84 -10.03
CA VAL A 111 26.03 9.40 -10.70
C VAL A 111 24.83 8.52 -10.37
N VAL A 112 23.69 9.13 -10.07
CA VAL A 112 22.42 8.46 -9.78
C VAL A 112 21.33 9.11 -10.63
N PHE A 113 20.63 8.30 -11.42
CA PHE A 113 19.48 8.73 -12.21
C PHE A 113 18.16 8.43 -11.47
N SER A 114 17.11 9.18 -11.81
CA SER A 114 15.75 8.77 -11.47
C SER A 114 15.38 7.47 -12.19
N ALA A 115 14.39 6.75 -11.65
CA ALA A 115 13.88 5.52 -12.22
C ALA A 115 12.38 5.60 -12.52
N GLU A 116 11.95 4.89 -13.57
CA GLU A 116 10.61 4.90 -14.13
C GLU A 116 10.03 3.49 -14.31
N ASN A 117 8.69 3.40 -14.37
CA ASN A 117 7.95 2.15 -14.54
C ASN A 117 7.97 1.64 -15.98
N TYR A 118 8.11 2.54 -16.95
CA TYR A 118 7.99 2.23 -18.36
C TYR A 118 9.29 2.53 -19.07
N ILE A 119 9.70 1.64 -19.96
CA ILE A 119 10.81 1.91 -20.85
C ILE A 119 10.35 2.87 -21.97
N TYR A 120 11.14 3.92 -22.17
CA TYR A 120 10.90 4.94 -23.18
C TYR A 120 12.23 5.47 -23.71
N PRO A 121 12.34 5.86 -25.00
CA PRO A 121 11.35 5.69 -26.07
C PRO A 121 11.38 4.30 -26.74
N ASP A 122 12.48 3.55 -26.60
CA ASP A 122 12.67 2.28 -27.33
C ASP A 122 12.45 1.05 -26.43
N ARG A 123 11.28 0.42 -26.59
CA ARG A 123 10.91 -0.79 -25.84
C ARG A 123 11.83 -1.98 -26.10
N LYS A 124 12.52 -2.03 -27.26
CA LYS A 124 13.42 -3.15 -27.59
C LYS A 124 14.64 -3.23 -26.66
N LEU A 125 14.92 -2.17 -25.93
CA LEU A 125 16.03 -2.11 -24.98
C LEU A 125 15.70 -2.76 -23.62
N GLU A 126 14.45 -3.18 -23.39
CA GLU A 126 13.99 -3.72 -22.10
C GLU A 126 14.79 -4.93 -21.64
N ALA A 127 15.07 -5.86 -22.55
CA ALA A 127 15.84 -7.06 -22.24
C ALA A 127 17.29 -6.76 -21.82
N LYS A 128 17.84 -5.59 -22.19
CA LYS A 128 19.20 -5.18 -21.86
C LYS A 128 19.31 -4.57 -20.45
N TYR A 129 18.20 -4.10 -19.89
CA TYR A 129 18.19 -3.57 -18.52
C TYR A 129 18.41 -4.72 -17.52
N PRO A 130 19.23 -4.51 -16.47
CA PRO A 130 19.31 -5.44 -15.36
C PRO A 130 17.93 -5.82 -14.83
N THR A 131 17.79 -7.08 -14.41
CA THR A 131 16.61 -7.50 -13.67
C THR A 131 16.67 -6.91 -12.26
N VAL A 132 15.52 -6.48 -11.78
CA VAL A 132 15.37 -5.87 -10.46
C VAL A 132 14.29 -6.67 -9.77
N ARG A 133 14.57 -7.16 -8.56
CA ARG A 133 13.58 -7.96 -7.80
C ARG A 133 12.37 -7.13 -7.43
N ASP A 134 12.62 -5.84 -7.21
CA ASP A 134 11.75 -4.94 -6.51
C ASP A 134 12.09 -3.50 -6.96
N GLY A 135 11.11 -2.79 -7.52
CA GLY A 135 11.14 -1.34 -7.73
C GLY A 135 10.99 -0.94 -9.20
N LYS A 136 11.22 0.34 -9.48
CA LYS A 136 11.22 0.87 -10.85
C LYS A 136 12.46 0.39 -11.59
N ARG A 137 12.30 -0.10 -12.82
CA ARG A 137 13.40 -0.78 -13.54
C ARG A 137 14.15 0.12 -14.52
N PHE A 138 13.50 1.11 -15.09
CA PHE A 138 14.02 1.84 -16.25
C PHE A 138 14.59 3.20 -15.85
N LEU A 139 15.59 3.69 -16.58
CA LEU A 139 16.19 5.01 -16.34
C LEU A 139 15.16 6.11 -16.66
N GLY A 140 15.16 7.20 -15.89
CA GLY A 140 14.50 8.46 -16.23
C GLY A 140 15.51 9.60 -16.33
N SER A 141 15.42 10.42 -17.37
CA SER A 141 16.34 11.53 -17.64
C SER A 141 15.87 12.88 -17.08
N GLY A 142 14.64 12.93 -16.55
CA GLY A 142 14.05 14.13 -15.94
C GLY A 142 14.73 14.56 -14.63
N GLY A 143 15.53 13.69 -14.02
CA GLY A 143 16.34 14.03 -12.85
C GLY A 143 17.54 13.10 -12.63
N PHE A 144 18.71 13.68 -12.35
CA PHE A 144 19.89 12.92 -11.95
C PHE A 144 20.86 13.77 -11.14
N ILE A 145 21.61 13.12 -10.25
CA ILE A 145 22.56 13.76 -9.36
C ILE A 145 23.93 13.07 -9.46
N GLY A 146 25.01 13.85 -9.45
CA GLY A 146 26.35 13.29 -9.53
C GLY A 146 27.44 14.32 -9.25
N TYR A 147 28.68 13.84 -9.16
CA TYR A 147 29.84 14.72 -9.09
C TYR A 147 30.07 15.42 -10.45
N ALA A 148 30.42 16.69 -10.43
CA ALA A 148 30.59 17.50 -11.64
C ALA A 148 31.54 16.86 -12.70
N PRO A 149 32.71 16.29 -12.34
CA PRO A 149 33.58 15.62 -13.32
C PRO A 149 32.93 14.38 -13.96
N ASN A 150 32.13 13.64 -13.20
CA ASN A 150 31.43 12.45 -13.69
C ASN A 150 30.28 12.83 -14.63
N LEU A 151 29.51 13.87 -14.29
CA LEU A 151 28.45 14.38 -15.18
C LEU A 151 29.05 14.98 -16.46
N LYS A 152 30.19 15.66 -16.38
CA LYS A 152 30.90 16.15 -17.57
C LYS A 152 31.25 14.98 -18.50
N LYS A 153 31.90 13.93 -17.99
CA LYS A 153 32.24 12.72 -18.77
C LYS A 153 30.99 12.07 -19.38
N LEU A 154 29.89 12.03 -18.63
CA LEU A 154 28.61 11.47 -19.09
C LEU A 154 28.06 12.20 -20.32
N VAL A 155 28.08 13.54 -20.33
CA VAL A 155 27.53 14.32 -21.46
C VAL A 155 28.55 14.64 -22.56
N GLU A 156 29.84 14.36 -22.34
CA GLU A 156 30.91 14.67 -23.30
C GLU A 156 30.68 13.97 -24.65
N GLU A 157 30.11 12.77 -24.64
CA GLU A 157 29.84 12.00 -25.86
C GLU A 157 28.61 12.49 -26.65
N TRP A 158 27.85 13.47 -26.13
CA TRP A 158 26.71 14.02 -26.85
C TRP A 158 27.16 14.67 -28.17
N LYS A 159 26.68 14.08 -29.27
CA LYS A 159 26.83 14.54 -30.66
C LYS A 159 25.48 14.64 -31.39
N GLY A 160 24.38 14.49 -30.66
CA GLY A 160 23.02 14.56 -31.18
C GLY A 160 22.58 15.98 -31.52
N LYS A 161 21.48 16.08 -32.26
CA LYS A 161 20.77 17.31 -32.59
C LYS A 161 19.89 17.76 -31.43
N ASP A 162 19.48 19.03 -31.44
CA ASP A 162 18.63 19.56 -30.38
C ASP A 162 17.31 18.79 -30.23
N ASP A 163 16.77 18.22 -31.32
CA ASP A 163 15.53 17.42 -31.35
C ASP A 163 15.73 15.92 -31.13
N ASP A 164 16.96 15.43 -30.91
CA ASP A 164 17.20 14.03 -30.56
C ASP A 164 16.76 13.73 -29.11
N SER A 165 16.45 12.47 -28.82
CA SER A 165 15.99 12.07 -27.47
C SER A 165 17.13 12.05 -26.45
N ASP A 166 17.00 12.89 -25.42
CA ASP A 166 17.88 12.90 -24.25
C ASP A 166 17.78 11.59 -23.44
N GLN A 167 16.55 11.12 -23.22
CA GLN A 167 16.23 9.86 -22.56
C GLN A 167 16.93 8.67 -23.24
N LEU A 168 16.86 8.59 -24.57
CA LEU A 168 17.50 7.51 -25.33
C LEU A 168 19.04 7.58 -25.24
N PHE A 169 19.61 8.78 -25.24
CA PHE A 169 21.06 8.97 -25.09
C PHE A 169 21.57 8.45 -23.75
N TYR A 170 20.95 8.87 -22.63
CA TYR A 170 21.35 8.37 -21.31
C TYR A 170 21.07 6.87 -21.15
N THR A 171 19.98 6.37 -21.72
CA THR A 171 19.68 4.92 -21.74
C THR A 171 20.78 4.13 -22.46
N LYS A 172 21.25 4.58 -23.63
CA LYS A 172 22.33 3.90 -24.36
C LYS A 172 23.63 3.88 -23.58
N ILE A 173 23.99 4.96 -22.90
CA ILE A 173 25.18 5.00 -22.02
C ILE A 173 25.00 4.05 -20.83
N PHE A 174 23.82 4.02 -20.22
CA PHE A 174 23.54 3.15 -19.08
C PHE A 174 23.61 1.66 -19.44
N LEU A 175 23.16 1.29 -20.64
CA LEU A 175 23.13 -0.10 -21.10
C LEU A 175 24.49 -0.60 -21.61
N ASP A 176 25.46 0.29 -21.79
CA ASP A 176 26.85 -0.06 -22.09
C ASP A 176 27.54 -0.55 -20.80
N PRO A 177 27.91 -1.84 -20.69
CA PRO A 177 28.48 -2.39 -19.46
C PRO A 177 29.80 -1.73 -19.02
N GLU A 178 30.64 -1.32 -19.96
CA GLU A 178 31.93 -0.69 -19.66
C GLU A 178 31.72 0.70 -19.06
N LYS A 179 30.79 1.47 -19.64
CA LYS A 179 30.43 2.81 -19.15
C LYS A 179 29.64 2.72 -17.85
N ARG A 180 28.80 1.72 -17.68
CA ARG A 180 28.04 1.49 -16.44
C ARG A 180 28.97 1.25 -15.26
N VAL A 181 29.99 0.39 -15.39
CA VAL A 181 30.95 0.11 -14.30
C VAL A 181 31.79 1.35 -13.93
N CYS A 182 32.14 2.18 -14.92
CA CYS A 182 32.97 3.38 -14.73
C CYS A 182 32.19 4.64 -14.29
N VAL A 183 30.89 4.74 -14.59
CA VAL A 183 30.12 5.99 -14.43
C VAL A 183 28.88 5.81 -13.54
N VAL A 184 28.31 4.60 -13.42
CA VAL A 184 26.96 4.40 -12.88
C VAL A 184 26.83 3.09 -12.09
N LYS A 185 26.94 3.14 -10.76
CA LYS A 185 26.25 2.15 -9.92
C LYS A 185 24.79 2.61 -9.81
N LEU A 186 23.87 1.86 -10.40
CA LEU A 186 22.44 2.07 -10.15
C LEU A 186 22.13 1.48 -8.77
N PHE A 187 21.75 2.33 -7.82
CA PHE A 187 20.95 1.91 -6.66
C PHE A 187 19.51 2.33 -6.94
N LEU A 188 18.66 1.34 -7.20
CA LEU A 188 17.22 1.51 -7.17
C LEU A 188 16.83 1.39 -5.70
N TRP A 189 16.59 2.53 -5.03
CA TRP A 189 16.18 2.48 -3.63
C TRP A 189 14.67 2.42 -3.50
N TYR A 190 14.24 1.32 -2.89
CA TYR A 190 12.87 0.93 -2.61
C TYR A 190 12.29 1.69 -1.40
N PRO A 191 10.99 2.01 -1.37
CA PRO A 191 10.31 2.42 -0.16
C PRO A 191 9.81 1.17 0.58
N SER A 192 10.59 0.66 1.55
CA SER A 192 10.05 -0.30 2.51
C SER A 192 10.38 0.12 3.94
N LEU A 193 9.31 0.18 4.73
CA LEU A 193 9.20 0.53 6.15
C LEU A 193 9.36 2.03 6.51
N LEU A 194 8.18 2.63 6.76
CA LEU A 194 7.93 3.94 7.37
C LEU A 194 8.34 5.17 6.54
N SER A 195 7.29 5.84 6.05
CA SER A 195 7.28 7.14 5.35
C SER A 195 7.68 7.12 3.88
N GLN A 196 6.76 7.63 3.06
CA GLN A 196 6.91 8.03 1.66
C GLN A 196 8.25 8.73 1.43
N SER A 197 9.26 8.02 0.92
CA SER A 197 10.62 8.55 0.79
C SER A 197 11.11 8.56 -0.65
N TRP A 198 10.29 9.06 -1.58
CA TRP A 198 10.72 9.72 -2.83
C TRP A 198 9.63 10.70 -3.33
N VAL A 199 9.37 11.76 -2.56
CA VAL A 199 8.79 12.99 -3.13
C VAL A 199 9.86 14.06 -2.98
N PHE A 200 10.79 14.10 -3.93
CA PHE A 200 11.71 15.25 -4.05
C PHE A 200 11.41 16.10 -5.27
N LEU A 201 10.69 15.53 -6.25
CA LEU A 201 10.27 16.13 -7.50
C LEU A 201 8.93 15.48 -7.87
N VAL A 202 7.82 16.22 -7.73
CA VAL A 202 6.50 15.78 -8.24
C VAL A 202 6.50 16.08 -9.73
N GLN A 203 6.45 15.07 -10.60
CA GLN A 203 6.32 15.25 -12.05
C GLN A 203 4.83 15.33 -12.45
N GLN A 204 4.38 16.49 -12.94
CA GLN A 204 2.98 16.71 -13.34
C GLN A 204 2.83 16.57 -14.87
N LYS A 205 2.30 15.44 -15.37
CA LYS A 205 1.88 15.32 -16.78
C LYS A 205 0.50 15.95 -16.96
N SER A 206 0.37 16.99 -17.79
CA SER A 206 -0.93 17.56 -18.18
C SER A 206 -1.33 17.15 -19.60
N ILE A 207 -2.58 16.71 -19.75
CA ILE A 207 -3.30 16.59 -21.02
C ILE A 207 -3.88 17.97 -21.35
N GLN A 208 -3.62 18.49 -22.56
CA GLN A 208 -4.22 19.73 -23.05
C GLN A 208 -5.66 19.49 -23.54
N SER A 209 -6.63 20.12 -22.87
CA SER A 209 -7.81 20.71 -23.52
C SER A 209 -8.44 21.76 -22.60
N ALA A 210 -9.08 22.74 -23.23
CA ALA A 210 -9.42 24.04 -22.66
C ALA A 210 -10.56 24.01 -21.62
N ILE A 211 -10.50 25.00 -20.72
CA ILE A 211 -11.47 25.39 -19.69
C ILE A 211 -11.56 24.41 -18.50
N CYS A 212 -10.78 24.68 -17.44
CA CYS A 212 -11.18 24.35 -16.07
C CYS A 212 -10.26 24.99 -15.01
N ILE A 213 -10.86 25.25 -13.85
CA ILE A 213 -10.26 25.80 -12.63
C ILE A 213 -9.05 24.96 -12.19
N PHE A 214 -7.96 25.63 -11.85
CA PHE A 214 -6.76 25.00 -11.29
C PHE A 214 -7.01 24.50 -9.87
N MET A 215 -7.04 23.17 -9.69
CA MET A 215 -6.97 22.52 -8.38
C MET A 215 -5.52 22.06 -8.11
N TYR A 216 -4.98 22.39 -6.94
CA TYR A 216 -3.69 21.87 -6.47
C TYR A 216 -3.92 20.59 -5.64
N LEU A 217 -3.16 19.53 -5.91
CA LEU A 217 -3.04 18.35 -5.04
C LEU A 217 -1.73 18.47 -4.26
N THR A 218 -1.82 18.50 -2.92
CA THR A 218 -0.67 18.52 -2.00
C THR A 218 -0.70 17.25 -1.15
N ASN A 219 0.34 16.42 -1.28
CA ASN A 219 0.42 15.08 -0.67
C ASN A 219 0.89 15.12 0.80
N ARG A 220 0.73 16.24 1.50
CA ARG A 220 1.08 16.32 2.94
C ARG A 220 -0.12 16.03 3.85
N HIS A 221 -1.32 15.99 3.28
CA HIS A 221 -2.57 15.61 3.94
C HIS A 221 -3.43 14.81 2.95
N GLN A 222 -4.08 13.74 3.41
CA GLN A 222 -5.05 12.97 2.62
C GLN A 222 -6.36 13.78 2.59
N PHE A 223 -6.74 14.32 1.43
CA PHE A 223 -8.00 15.06 1.24
C PHE A 223 -9.12 14.16 0.67
N GLY A 224 -8.88 12.85 0.61
CA GLY A 224 -9.71 11.84 -0.06
C GLY A 224 -8.98 11.17 -1.22
N HIS A 225 -9.59 10.13 -1.78
CA HIS A 225 -9.14 9.44 -2.98
C HIS A 225 -10.36 9.12 -3.87
N ILE A 226 -10.11 8.74 -5.12
CA ILE A 226 -11.17 8.45 -6.09
C ILE A 226 -11.57 6.98 -5.95
N LEU A 227 -12.86 6.73 -5.74
CA LEU A 227 -13.42 5.39 -5.72
C LEU A 227 -13.44 4.78 -7.13
N SER A 228 -13.07 3.51 -7.23
CA SER A 228 -13.31 2.70 -8.41
C SER A 228 -14.79 2.32 -8.48
N LEU A 229 -15.48 2.81 -9.50
CA LEU A 229 -16.90 2.52 -9.76
C LEU A 229 -17.12 1.58 -10.95
N GLU A 230 -16.06 1.13 -11.63
CA GLU A 230 -16.14 0.38 -12.91
C GLU A 230 -16.99 -0.90 -12.80
N ASN A 231 -16.94 -1.58 -11.65
CA ASN A 231 -17.68 -2.82 -11.39
C ASN A 231 -18.53 -2.73 -10.12
N TYR A 232 -19.00 -1.54 -9.74
CA TYR A 232 -19.83 -1.37 -8.54
C TYR A 232 -21.24 -1.94 -8.78
N GLN A 233 -21.61 -2.95 -8.01
CA GLN A 233 -22.94 -3.56 -8.07
C GLN A 233 -23.88 -2.89 -7.07
N THR A 234 -25.16 -2.78 -7.42
CA THR A 234 -26.20 -2.15 -6.58
C THR A 234 -27.33 -3.11 -6.23
N SER A 235 -27.05 -4.43 -6.26
CA SER A 235 -28.04 -5.49 -6.08
C SER A 235 -28.18 -5.97 -4.63
N HIS A 236 -27.24 -5.62 -3.76
CA HIS A 236 -27.24 -5.98 -2.34
C HIS A 236 -27.87 -4.85 -1.51
N LEU A 237 -28.34 -5.16 -0.30
CA LEU A 237 -28.85 -4.18 0.65
C LEU A 237 -27.72 -3.21 1.05
N HIS A 238 -26.51 -3.75 1.29
CA HIS A 238 -25.29 -3.04 1.64
C HIS A 238 -24.17 -3.38 0.66
N ASN A 239 -24.24 -2.79 -0.53
CA ASN A 239 -23.31 -3.03 -1.64
C ASN A 239 -21.83 -2.79 -1.31
N ASP A 240 -21.56 -1.89 -0.37
CA ASP A 240 -20.21 -1.55 0.07
C ASP A 240 -19.50 -2.74 0.72
N LEU A 241 -20.22 -3.71 1.30
CA LEU A 241 -19.62 -4.93 1.86
C LEU A 241 -18.81 -5.69 0.79
N TRP A 242 -19.24 -5.67 -0.48
CA TRP A 242 -18.57 -6.33 -1.59
C TRP A 242 -17.40 -5.54 -2.21
N GLN A 243 -17.05 -4.38 -1.65
CA GLN A 243 -16.04 -3.48 -2.23
C GLN A 243 -14.60 -3.76 -1.78
N ILE A 244 -14.34 -4.81 -1.00
CA ILE A 244 -13.00 -5.14 -0.48
C ILE A 244 -11.93 -5.28 -1.57
N PHE A 245 -12.30 -5.64 -2.80
CA PHE A 245 -11.37 -5.73 -3.94
C PHE A 245 -11.21 -4.42 -4.71
N SER A 246 -12.30 -3.70 -4.95
CA SER A 246 -12.31 -2.50 -5.80
C SER A 246 -11.85 -1.26 -5.04
N ASN A 247 -12.23 -1.14 -3.76
CA ASN A 247 -12.00 0.03 -2.91
C ASN A 247 -11.48 -0.41 -1.52
N PRO A 248 -10.31 -1.08 -1.43
CA PRO A 248 -9.83 -1.70 -0.20
C PRO A 248 -9.54 -0.69 0.93
N GLU A 249 -9.15 0.54 0.60
CA GLU A 249 -8.84 1.55 1.62
C GLU A 249 -10.10 2.06 2.33
N ASP A 250 -11.15 2.39 1.56
CA ASP A 250 -12.47 2.77 2.10
C ASP A 250 -13.14 1.63 2.82
N TRP A 251 -13.07 0.43 2.23
CA TRP A 251 -13.63 -0.77 2.84
C TRP A 251 -13.00 -1.01 4.21
N ARG A 252 -11.68 -0.87 4.31
CA ARG A 252 -10.96 -0.96 5.59
C ARG A 252 -11.41 0.12 6.57
N GLU A 253 -11.49 1.38 6.14
CA GLU A 253 -11.88 2.48 7.01
C GLU A 253 -13.32 2.34 7.52
N LYS A 254 -14.24 1.86 6.66
CA LYS A 254 -15.64 1.65 7.01
C LYS A 254 -15.85 0.41 7.89
N TYR A 255 -15.16 -0.69 7.60
CA TYR A 255 -15.51 -2.01 8.15
C TYR A 255 -14.50 -2.62 9.12
N ILE A 256 -13.22 -2.26 9.03
CA ILE A 256 -12.22 -2.77 9.96
C ILE A 256 -12.12 -1.86 11.16
N HIS A 257 -12.12 -2.46 12.35
CA HIS A 257 -12.08 -1.71 13.59
C HIS A 257 -10.87 -0.75 13.62
N GLU A 258 -11.10 0.51 14.01
CA GLU A 258 -10.05 1.55 14.13
C GLU A 258 -8.81 1.10 14.93
N ASN A 259 -8.99 0.20 15.91
CA ASN A 259 -7.97 -0.32 16.80
C ASN A 259 -7.31 -1.61 16.29
N TYR A 260 -7.73 -2.17 15.15
CA TYR A 260 -7.13 -3.36 14.56
C TYR A 260 -5.62 -3.17 14.31
N THR A 261 -5.20 -2.01 13.80
CA THR A 261 -3.77 -1.75 13.55
C THR A 261 -2.97 -1.73 14.85
N ALA A 262 -3.57 -1.33 15.97
CA ALA A 262 -2.96 -1.43 17.29
C ALA A 262 -2.90 -2.89 17.77
N ALA A 263 -3.97 -3.67 17.55
CA ALA A 263 -4.04 -5.11 17.82
C ALA A 263 -2.95 -5.87 17.07
N LEU A 264 -2.76 -5.60 15.78
CA LEU A 264 -1.69 -6.18 14.97
C LEU A 264 -0.30 -5.76 15.47
N LYS A 265 -0.15 -4.65 16.20
CA LYS A 265 1.11 -4.28 16.88
C LYS A 265 1.29 -4.95 18.24
N GLY A 266 0.32 -5.75 18.69
CA GLY A 266 0.29 -6.45 19.98
C GLY A 266 -0.33 -5.63 21.11
N LYS A 267 -0.98 -4.49 20.80
CA LYS A 267 -1.70 -3.66 21.78
C LYS A 267 -3.20 -3.95 21.66
N LEU A 268 -3.95 -4.07 22.76
CA LEU A 268 -5.38 -4.40 22.72
C LEU A 268 -5.70 -5.82 22.22
N VAL A 269 -4.73 -6.74 22.36
CA VAL A 269 -5.01 -8.18 22.29
C VAL A 269 -5.04 -8.71 23.72
N GLU A 270 -6.12 -9.40 24.06
CA GLU A 270 -6.31 -10.08 25.33
C GLU A 270 -6.26 -11.59 25.13
N MET A 271 -6.01 -12.33 26.21
CA MET A 271 -6.08 -13.79 26.22
C MET A 271 -7.00 -14.24 27.38
N PRO A 272 -8.34 -14.12 27.23
CA PRO A 272 -9.28 -14.37 28.32
C PRO A 272 -9.28 -15.82 28.83
N CYS A 273 -8.91 -16.77 27.97
CA CYS A 273 -8.69 -18.18 28.34
C CYS A 273 -7.34 -18.64 27.74
N PRO A 274 -6.71 -19.70 28.28
CA PRO A 274 -5.45 -20.22 27.72
C PRO A 274 -5.56 -20.49 26.22
N ASP A 275 -4.65 -19.93 25.41
CA ASP A 275 -4.62 -20.02 23.94
C ASP A 275 -5.90 -19.57 23.22
N VAL A 276 -6.76 -18.78 23.89
CA VAL A 276 -7.90 -18.09 23.29
C VAL A 276 -7.60 -16.60 23.26
N TYR A 277 -7.31 -16.09 22.08
CA TYR A 277 -7.03 -14.67 21.88
C TYR A 277 -8.30 -13.88 21.60
N TRP A 278 -8.31 -12.62 22.00
CA TRP A 278 -9.46 -11.72 21.84
C TRP A 278 -9.00 -10.34 21.42
N PHE A 279 -9.47 -9.88 20.26
CA PHE A 279 -9.02 -8.62 19.67
C PHE A 279 -10.10 -7.93 18.81
N PRO A 280 -10.03 -6.60 18.61
CA PRO A 280 -10.95 -5.86 17.75
C PRO A 280 -10.68 -6.16 16.27
N ILE A 281 -11.74 -6.41 15.49
CA ILE A 281 -11.63 -6.71 14.05
C ILE A 281 -12.61 -5.92 13.18
N PHE A 282 -13.87 -5.78 13.60
CA PHE A 282 -14.92 -5.11 12.84
C PHE A 282 -15.41 -3.84 13.53
N THR A 283 -15.85 -2.86 12.74
CA THR A 283 -16.59 -1.69 13.23
C THR A 283 -18.03 -2.09 13.57
N ASP A 284 -18.74 -1.22 14.30
CA ASP A 284 -20.16 -1.44 14.54
C ASP A 284 -20.96 -1.49 13.22
N THR A 285 -20.61 -0.65 12.24
CA THR A 285 -21.20 -0.65 10.90
C THR A 285 -21.02 -1.98 10.18
N ALA A 286 -19.82 -2.57 10.20
CA ALA A 286 -19.58 -3.88 9.59
C ALA A 286 -20.49 -4.95 10.19
N CYS A 287 -20.64 -4.92 11.52
CA CYS A 287 -21.48 -5.88 12.22
C CYS A 287 -22.96 -5.68 11.91
N ASP A 288 -23.45 -4.44 11.90
CA ASP A 288 -24.87 -4.13 11.61
C ASP A 288 -25.22 -4.48 10.17
N GLU A 289 -24.45 -3.98 9.19
CA GLU A 289 -24.72 -4.23 7.77
C GLU A 289 -24.64 -5.72 7.42
N LEU A 290 -23.73 -6.49 8.06
CA LEU A 290 -23.65 -7.93 7.86
C LEU A 290 -24.88 -8.66 8.44
N VAL A 291 -25.35 -8.28 9.63
CA VAL A 291 -26.57 -8.87 10.21
C VAL A 291 -27.80 -8.51 9.38
N GLU A 292 -27.89 -7.26 8.90
CA GLU A 292 -28.98 -6.78 8.05
C GLU A 292 -29.02 -7.55 6.70
N GLU A 293 -27.88 -7.82 6.06
CA GLU A 293 -27.82 -8.68 4.86
C GLU A 293 -28.30 -10.11 5.15
N MET A 294 -27.90 -10.69 6.26
CA MET A 294 -28.29 -12.06 6.62
C MET A 294 -29.81 -12.16 6.87
N GLU A 295 -30.37 -11.20 7.60
CA GLU A 295 -31.82 -11.14 7.80
C GLU A 295 -32.59 -10.77 6.52
N HIS A 296 -32.01 -9.96 5.63
CA HIS A 296 -32.60 -9.66 4.32
C HIS A 296 -32.67 -10.90 3.43
N TYR A 297 -31.63 -11.73 3.44
CA TYR A 297 -31.65 -13.03 2.76
C TYR A 297 -32.70 -13.97 3.37
N GLY A 298 -32.80 -14.00 4.71
CA GLY A 298 -33.92 -14.57 5.47
C GLY A 298 -34.06 -16.09 5.45
N LYS A 299 -33.28 -16.82 4.62
CA LYS A 299 -33.31 -18.28 4.52
C LYS A 299 -32.33 -18.93 5.51
N TRP A 300 -32.60 -18.72 6.79
CA TRP A 300 -31.91 -19.39 7.89
C TRP A 300 -32.12 -20.90 7.84
N SER A 301 -31.11 -21.66 8.26
CA SER A 301 -31.25 -23.11 8.45
C SER A 301 -32.28 -23.46 9.53
N THR A 302 -32.71 -24.72 9.56
CA THR A 302 -33.62 -25.20 10.62
C THR A 302 -32.89 -25.61 11.90
N GLY A 303 -31.56 -25.69 11.89
CA GLY A 303 -30.76 -26.23 13.00
C GLY A 303 -30.88 -27.75 13.15
N ASP A 304 -31.26 -28.47 12.09
CA ASP A 304 -31.31 -29.93 12.06
C ASP A 304 -29.98 -30.54 11.59
N ASN A 305 -29.71 -31.78 11.98
CA ASN A 305 -28.49 -32.49 11.58
C ASN A 305 -28.38 -32.76 10.08
N THR A 306 -29.46 -32.62 9.30
CA THR A 306 -29.43 -32.83 7.85
C THR A 306 -29.41 -31.49 7.13
N ASP A 307 -28.30 -31.18 6.47
CA ASP A 307 -28.14 -29.94 5.73
C ASP A 307 -27.62 -30.17 4.30
N SER A 308 -28.56 -30.04 3.35
CA SER A 308 -28.28 -30.16 1.90
C SER A 308 -27.32 -29.10 1.34
N ARG A 309 -27.02 -28.04 2.10
CA ARG A 309 -26.12 -26.95 1.70
C ARG A 309 -24.65 -27.33 1.91
N ILE A 310 -24.36 -28.35 2.72
CA ILE A 310 -23.02 -28.77 3.12
C ILE A 310 -22.65 -30.06 2.38
N GLN A 311 -21.39 -30.18 1.95
CA GLN A 311 -20.89 -31.37 1.29
C GLN A 311 -20.97 -32.59 2.24
N GLY A 312 -21.85 -33.55 1.92
CA GLY A 312 -22.10 -34.73 2.75
C GLY A 312 -23.47 -34.73 3.45
N GLY A 313 -24.19 -33.60 3.46
CA GLY A 313 -25.59 -33.55 3.87
C GLY A 313 -25.86 -33.70 5.37
N TYR A 314 -24.82 -33.81 6.21
CA TYR A 314 -24.94 -34.08 7.64
C TYR A 314 -24.03 -33.19 8.48
N GLU A 315 -24.61 -32.46 9.42
CA GLU A 315 -23.91 -31.62 10.38
C GLU A 315 -23.98 -32.28 11.77
N ASN A 316 -22.81 -32.56 12.34
CA ASN A 316 -22.74 -33.24 13.64
C ASN A 316 -23.30 -32.39 14.78
N VAL A 317 -23.18 -31.07 14.67
CA VAL A 317 -23.55 -30.09 15.69
C VAL A 317 -24.21 -28.91 15.01
N PRO A 318 -25.50 -29.04 14.64
CA PRO A 318 -26.15 -28.08 13.76
C PRO A 318 -26.43 -26.74 14.43
N THR A 319 -26.37 -25.67 13.64
CA THR A 319 -26.74 -24.32 14.05
C THR A 319 -27.78 -23.70 13.12
N ILE A 320 -28.61 -22.79 13.65
CA ILE A 320 -29.45 -21.90 12.84
C ILE A 320 -28.56 -20.82 12.23
N ASP A 321 -28.24 -20.97 10.95
CA ASP A 321 -27.21 -20.17 10.28
C ASP A 321 -27.47 -19.91 8.79
N ILE A 322 -26.68 -18.97 8.26
CA ILE A 322 -26.54 -18.67 6.84
C ILE A 322 -25.05 -18.68 6.49
N HIS A 323 -24.67 -19.41 5.46
CA HIS A 323 -23.29 -19.48 4.98
C HIS A 323 -22.97 -18.31 4.05
N MET A 324 -21.73 -17.84 4.07
CA MET A 324 -21.28 -16.70 3.26
C MET A 324 -21.47 -16.95 1.75
N ASN A 325 -21.36 -18.20 1.29
CA ASN A 325 -21.58 -18.56 -0.12
C ASN A 325 -23.05 -18.39 -0.56
N GLN A 326 -24.02 -18.53 0.36
CA GLN A 326 -25.45 -18.42 0.04
C GLN A 326 -25.86 -17.00 -0.33
N ILE A 327 -25.15 -16.01 0.22
CA ILE A 327 -25.32 -14.59 -0.12
C ILE A 327 -24.28 -14.10 -1.13
N GLY A 328 -23.44 -15.00 -1.67
CA GLY A 328 -22.38 -14.64 -2.63
C GLY A 328 -21.26 -13.78 -2.02
N PHE A 329 -20.97 -13.93 -0.73
CA PHE A 329 -19.96 -13.16 0.03
C PHE A 329 -18.69 -13.98 0.36
N GLU A 330 -18.61 -15.22 -0.10
CA GLU A 330 -17.49 -16.14 0.20
C GLU A 330 -16.13 -15.59 -0.25
N ARG A 331 -16.06 -14.98 -1.44
CA ARG A 331 -14.81 -14.47 -2.01
C ARG A 331 -14.31 -13.25 -1.24
N GLU A 332 -15.22 -12.36 -0.87
CA GLU A 332 -14.98 -11.16 -0.09
C GLU A 332 -14.58 -11.54 1.35
N TRP A 333 -15.25 -12.52 1.94
CA TRP A 333 -14.88 -13.09 3.24
C TRP A 333 -13.47 -13.70 3.21
N TYR A 334 -13.13 -14.48 2.19
CA TYR A 334 -11.78 -15.02 2.02
C TYR A 334 -10.71 -13.93 1.96
N LYS A 335 -10.99 -12.84 1.24
CA LYS A 335 -10.08 -11.70 1.15
C LYS A 335 -9.92 -11.02 2.51
N PHE A 336 -11.00 -10.89 3.27
CA PHE A 336 -10.95 -10.41 4.66
C PHE A 336 -10.06 -11.30 5.55
N LEU A 337 -10.22 -12.64 5.46
CA LEU A 337 -9.39 -13.57 6.22
C LEU A 337 -7.90 -13.42 5.88
N LEU A 338 -7.57 -13.36 4.60
CA LEU A 338 -6.19 -13.20 4.13
C LEU A 338 -5.56 -11.87 4.54
N ASP A 339 -6.29 -10.77 4.43
CA ASP A 339 -5.73 -9.44 4.66
C ASP A 339 -5.66 -9.07 6.14
N TYR A 340 -6.57 -9.60 6.97
CA TYR A 340 -6.72 -9.16 8.36
C TYR A 340 -6.57 -10.26 9.40
N ILE A 341 -6.99 -11.50 9.11
CA ILE A 341 -6.89 -12.61 10.07
C ILE A 341 -5.53 -13.30 9.98
N ALA A 342 -5.06 -13.66 8.79
CA ALA A 342 -3.74 -14.28 8.61
C ALA A 342 -2.61 -13.51 9.32
N PRO A 343 -2.41 -12.19 9.10
CA PRO A 343 -1.29 -11.47 9.70
C PRO A 343 -1.31 -11.44 11.22
N ILE A 344 -2.50 -11.40 11.84
CA ILE A 344 -2.61 -11.39 13.29
C ILE A 344 -2.47 -12.81 13.85
N THR A 345 -2.98 -13.85 13.17
CA THR A 345 -2.77 -15.26 13.55
C THR A 345 -1.29 -15.60 13.60
N GLU A 346 -0.53 -15.29 12.54
CA GLU A 346 0.91 -15.60 12.47
C GLU A 346 1.72 -14.84 13.55
N LYS A 347 1.21 -13.69 13.99
CA LYS A 347 1.80 -12.93 15.08
C LYS A 347 1.48 -13.51 16.46
N LEU A 348 0.25 -13.97 16.67
CA LEU A 348 -0.22 -14.52 17.94
C LEU A 348 0.24 -15.97 18.16
N TYR A 349 0.48 -16.71 17.08
CA TYR A 349 1.06 -18.05 17.10
C TYR A 349 2.38 -18.08 16.30
N PRO A 350 3.49 -17.56 16.85
CA PRO A 350 4.77 -17.54 16.16
C PRO A 350 5.19 -18.94 15.70
N GLY A 351 5.48 -19.08 14.41
CA GLY A 351 5.85 -20.35 13.78
C GLY A 351 4.71 -21.05 13.06
N TYR A 352 3.47 -20.59 13.24
CA TYR A 352 2.34 -20.96 12.40
C TYR A 352 2.22 -20.00 11.22
N TYR A 353 1.98 -20.52 10.02
CA TYR A 353 1.79 -19.76 8.79
C TYR A 353 0.53 -20.25 8.11
N THR A 354 -0.31 -19.34 7.64
CA THR A 354 -1.65 -19.68 7.16
C THR A 354 -1.96 -19.02 5.83
N LYS A 355 -2.69 -19.76 4.99
CA LYS A 355 -3.33 -19.21 3.77
C LYS A 355 -4.84 -19.01 3.98
N THR A 356 -5.29 -19.15 5.22
CA THR A 356 -6.67 -19.04 5.67
C THR A 356 -7.66 -19.80 4.78
N GLN A 357 -7.32 -21.03 4.40
CA GLN A 357 -8.24 -21.86 3.66
C GLN A 357 -9.42 -22.18 4.56
N PHE A 358 -10.65 -22.13 4.05
CA PHE A 358 -11.82 -22.48 4.84
C PHE A 358 -12.81 -23.24 3.96
N GLU A 359 -13.54 -24.15 4.58
CA GLU A 359 -14.70 -24.80 3.97
C GLU A 359 -16.01 -24.20 4.49
N LEU A 360 -15.99 -23.70 5.73
CA LEU A 360 -17.17 -23.21 6.42
C LEU A 360 -16.93 -21.80 6.99
N ALA A 361 -17.74 -20.86 6.51
CA ALA A 361 -17.88 -19.51 7.04
C ALA A 361 -19.36 -19.14 7.03
N PHE A 362 -19.90 -18.75 8.18
CA PHE A 362 -21.33 -18.61 8.38
C PHE A 362 -21.65 -17.65 9.52
N VAL A 363 -22.86 -17.09 9.50
CA VAL A 363 -23.42 -16.30 10.60
C VAL A 363 -24.45 -17.15 11.32
N VAL A 364 -24.30 -17.29 12.63
CA VAL A 364 -25.23 -18.02 13.49
C VAL A 364 -26.15 -17.04 14.22
N ARG A 365 -27.41 -17.44 14.39
CA ARG A 365 -28.40 -16.72 15.17
C ARG A 365 -28.89 -17.56 16.34
N TYR A 366 -28.73 -17.05 17.56
CA TYR A 366 -29.29 -17.67 18.76
C TYR A 366 -30.47 -16.87 19.29
N LYS A 367 -31.57 -17.57 19.57
CA LYS A 367 -32.76 -17.00 20.24
C LYS A 367 -33.35 -17.97 21.26
N PRO A 368 -34.01 -17.46 22.33
CA PRO A 368 -34.68 -18.29 23.33
C PRO A 368 -35.76 -19.22 22.77
N ASP A 369 -36.46 -18.79 21.73
CA ASP A 369 -37.60 -19.46 21.11
C ASP A 369 -37.23 -20.30 19.87
N GLU A 370 -35.97 -20.26 19.45
CA GLU A 370 -35.40 -21.07 18.37
C GLU A 370 -34.30 -21.99 18.96
N GLN A 371 -33.05 -21.76 18.60
CA GLN A 371 -31.89 -22.42 19.17
C GLN A 371 -31.14 -21.45 20.11
N PRO A 372 -31.24 -21.61 21.45
CA PRO A 372 -30.63 -20.65 22.38
C PRO A 372 -29.16 -20.93 22.69
N SER A 373 -28.69 -22.16 22.50
CA SER A 373 -27.38 -22.66 22.94
C SER A 373 -26.79 -23.65 21.94
N LEU A 374 -25.50 -23.95 22.10
CA LEU A 374 -24.81 -24.97 21.32
C LEU A 374 -24.12 -25.97 22.25
N MET A 375 -24.35 -27.26 22.04
CA MET A 375 -23.78 -28.32 22.88
C MET A 375 -22.25 -28.36 22.81
N PRO A 376 -21.56 -28.96 23.80
CA PRO A 376 -20.11 -29.11 23.77
C PRO A 376 -19.59 -29.84 22.51
N HIS A 377 -18.63 -29.24 21.79
CA HIS A 377 -18.07 -29.79 20.56
C HIS A 377 -16.63 -29.34 20.29
N HIS A 378 -16.06 -29.91 19.22
CA HIS A 378 -14.84 -29.44 18.56
C HIS A 378 -15.19 -28.94 17.17
N ASP A 379 -14.43 -27.96 16.70
CA ASP A 379 -14.56 -27.47 15.33
C ASP A 379 -13.72 -28.31 14.39
N ALA A 380 -14.20 -28.46 13.16
CA ALA A 380 -13.45 -29.10 12.08
C ALA A 380 -12.43 -28.12 11.47
N SER A 381 -11.57 -27.51 12.29
CA SER A 381 -10.57 -26.51 11.90
C SER A 381 -9.24 -26.69 12.62
N THR A 382 -8.15 -26.15 12.05
CA THR A 382 -6.94 -25.94 12.85
C THR A 382 -7.19 -24.84 13.87
N PHE A 383 -7.75 -23.72 13.44
CA PHE A 383 -8.21 -22.65 14.33
C PHE A 383 -9.54 -22.06 13.85
N THR A 384 -10.29 -21.52 14.80
CA THR A 384 -11.59 -20.91 14.57
C THR A 384 -11.52 -19.44 14.95
N ILE A 385 -12.19 -18.60 14.16
CA ILE A 385 -12.55 -17.24 14.57
C ILE A 385 -14.05 -17.17 14.87
N ASN A 386 -14.40 -16.41 15.91
CA ASN A 386 -15.77 -16.19 16.34
C ASN A 386 -15.96 -14.70 16.68
N ILE A 387 -16.64 -13.98 15.78
CA ILE A 387 -16.82 -12.53 15.84
C ILE A 387 -18.21 -12.22 16.37
N ALA A 388 -18.30 -11.42 17.45
CA ALA A 388 -19.59 -10.97 17.94
C ALA A 388 -20.14 -9.82 17.09
N LEU A 389 -21.37 -9.95 16.60
CA LEU A 389 -21.99 -8.99 15.69
C LEU A 389 -22.98 -8.04 16.38
N ASN A 390 -23.40 -8.33 17.61
CA ASN A 390 -24.28 -7.45 18.37
C ASN A 390 -23.97 -7.43 19.88
N ARG A 391 -24.63 -6.54 20.62
CA ARG A 391 -24.24 -6.14 21.99
C ARG A 391 -25.02 -6.90 23.05
N VAL A 392 -24.28 -7.56 23.93
CA VAL A 392 -24.82 -8.12 25.17
C VAL A 392 -25.41 -7.02 26.06
N GLY A 393 -26.55 -7.29 26.70
CA GLY A 393 -27.28 -6.36 27.56
C GLY A 393 -28.12 -5.31 26.83
N ILE A 394 -27.99 -5.19 25.50
CA ILE A 394 -28.80 -4.29 24.65
C ILE A 394 -29.65 -5.14 23.70
N ASP A 395 -29.01 -5.96 22.88
CA ASP A 395 -29.67 -6.74 21.83
C ASP A 395 -30.06 -8.15 22.33
N TYR A 396 -29.32 -8.68 23.31
CA TYR A 396 -29.58 -9.98 23.94
C TYR A 396 -29.08 -10.06 25.38
N GLU A 397 -29.62 -11.00 26.15
CA GLU A 397 -29.14 -11.37 27.49
C GLU A 397 -28.66 -12.83 27.51
N GLY A 398 -27.70 -13.14 28.38
CA GLY A 398 -27.06 -14.45 28.41
C GLY A 398 -26.01 -14.62 27.31
N GLY A 399 -25.80 -15.85 26.85
CA GLY A 399 -24.86 -16.16 25.79
C GLY A 399 -23.40 -16.23 26.25
N GLY A 400 -22.52 -16.31 25.25
CA GLY A 400 -21.08 -16.46 25.42
C GLY A 400 -20.53 -17.77 24.87
N CYS A 401 -19.28 -18.05 25.23
CA CYS A 401 -18.59 -19.30 24.91
C CYS A 401 -17.87 -19.80 26.17
N ARG A 402 -17.96 -21.11 26.45
CA ARG A 402 -17.24 -21.75 27.54
C ARG A 402 -16.32 -22.83 27.00
N PHE A 403 -15.05 -22.77 27.40
CA PHE A 403 -14.06 -23.80 27.10
C PHE A 403 -13.96 -24.75 28.31
N LEU A 404 -14.47 -25.98 28.13
CA LEU A 404 -14.72 -26.92 29.22
C LEU A 404 -13.42 -27.37 29.90
N ARG A 405 -12.39 -27.70 29.11
CA ARG A 405 -11.09 -28.16 29.62
C ARG A 405 -10.41 -27.15 30.54
N TYR A 406 -10.70 -25.86 30.36
CA TYR A 406 -10.10 -24.77 31.14
C TYR A 406 -11.05 -24.20 32.20
N ASN A 407 -12.29 -24.70 32.27
CA ASN A 407 -13.38 -24.11 33.04
C ASN A 407 -13.45 -22.58 32.90
N CYS A 408 -13.24 -22.09 31.67
CA CYS A 408 -13.13 -20.67 31.37
C CYS A 408 -14.32 -20.25 30.50
N SER A 409 -14.90 -19.09 30.76
CA SER A 409 -16.08 -18.59 30.03
C SER A 409 -15.91 -17.13 29.64
N ILE A 410 -16.20 -16.83 28.38
CA ILE A 410 -16.36 -15.46 27.87
C ILE A 410 -17.87 -15.20 27.74
N ARG A 411 -18.44 -14.47 28.71
CA ARG A 411 -19.90 -14.22 28.82
C ARG A 411 -20.35 -12.89 28.22
N ALA A 412 -19.46 -11.92 28.13
CA ALA A 412 -19.76 -10.59 27.61
C ALA A 412 -18.90 -10.29 26.38
N PRO A 413 -19.12 -11.00 25.26
CA PRO A 413 -18.37 -10.72 24.05
C PRO A 413 -18.71 -9.30 23.55
N ARG A 414 -17.68 -8.60 23.04
CA ARG A 414 -17.74 -7.20 22.62
C ARG A 414 -18.08 -7.18 21.14
N LYS A 415 -19.07 -6.38 20.73
CA LYS A 415 -19.41 -6.21 19.32
C LYS A 415 -18.17 -5.79 18.53
N GLY A 416 -17.96 -6.40 17.37
CA GLY A 416 -16.80 -6.15 16.50
C GLY A 416 -15.48 -6.77 16.98
N TRP A 417 -15.48 -7.50 18.10
CA TRP A 417 -14.31 -8.25 18.58
C TRP A 417 -14.42 -9.72 18.20
N THR A 418 -13.26 -10.33 17.95
CA THR A 418 -13.14 -11.73 17.54
C THR A 418 -12.39 -12.54 18.58
N LEU A 419 -12.96 -13.68 18.94
CA LEU A 419 -12.26 -14.76 19.62
C LEU A 419 -11.54 -15.61 18.59
N MET A 420 -10.28 -15.94 18.85
CA MET A 420 -9.47 -16.85 18.05
C MET A 420 -8.96 -17.97 18.94
N HIS A 421 -9.21 -19.22 18.57
CA HIS A 421 -8.76 -20.38 19.34
C HIS A 421 -8.53 -21.60 18.42
N PRO A 422 -7.70 -22.57 18.84
CA PRO A 422 -7.61 -23.86 18.17
C PRO A 422 -8.98 -24.55 18.06
N GLY A 423 -9.27 -25.21 16.94
CA GLY A 423 -10.56 -25.89 16.72
C GLY A 423 -10.61 -27.32 17.24
N ARG A 424 -9.50 -28.05 17.07
CA ARG A 424 -9.36 -29.48 17.41
C ARG A 424 -8.60 -29.72 18.71
N LEU A 425 -8.82 -30.91 19.27
CA LEU A 425 -8.10 -31.53 20.40
C LEU A 425 -8.22 -30.80 21.75
N THR A 426 -7.87 -29.52 21.83
CA THR A 426 -7.62 -28.84 23.11
C THR A 426 -8.75 -27.93 23.58
N HIS A 427 -9.56 -27.40 22.67
CA HIS A 427 -10.57 -26.37 22.97
C HIS A 427 -11.99 -26.91 22.81
N TYR A 428 -12.30 -28.00 23.52
CA TYR A 428 -13.67 -28.52 23.61
C TYR A 428 -14.55 -27.47 24.29
N HIS A 429 -15.54 -26.94 23.58
CA HIS A 429 -16.25 -25.74 23.98
C HIS A 429 -17.76 -25.81 23.71
N GLU A 430 -18.53 -24.99 24.41
CA GLU A 430 -20.00 -24.89 24.30
C GLU A 430 -20.47 -23.45 24.13
N GLY A 431 -21.57 -23.28 23.42
CA GLY A 431 -22.29 -22.00 23.29
C GLY A 431 -23.27 -21.84 24.45
N LEU A 432 -22.99 -20.90 25.35
CA LEU A 432 -23.86 -20.67 26.51
C LEU A 432 -25.25 -20.15 26.07
N PRO A 433 -26.33 -20.49 26.81
CA PRO A 433 -27.69 -20.13 26.41
C PRO A 433 -27.94 -18.63 26.35
N THR A 434 -28.51 -18.16 25.24
CA THR A 434 -29.11 -16.84 25.08
C THR A 434 -30.50 -16.86 25.72
N THR A 435 -30.73 -16.04 26.73
CA THR A 435 -31.94 -16.09 27.56
C THR A 435 -33.01 -15.08 27.14
N LYS A 436 -32.62 -14.04 26.38
CA LYS A 436 -33.52 -13.01 25.85
C LYS A 436 -32.93 -12.35 24.62
N GLY A 437 -33.79 -11.86 23.73
CA GLY A 437 -33.36 -11.16 22.51
C GLY A 437 -32.72 -12.11 21.50
N THR A 438 -31.88 -11.56 20.63
CA THR A 438 -31.25 -12.32 19.55
C THR A 438 -29.75 -12.08 19.55
N ARG A 439 -28.94 -13.14 19.55
CA ARG A 439 -27.48 -13.04 19.49
C ARG A 439 -26.99 -13.47 18.12
N TYR A 440 -26.15 -12.64 17.49
CA TYR A 440 -25.51 -12.95 16.22
C TYR A 440 -23.99 -13.07 16.37
N ILE A 441 -23.42 -14.10 15.74
CA ILE A 441 -21.97 -14.28 15.63
C ILE A 441 -21.58 -14.70 14.21
N ALA A 442 -20.46 -14.21 13.70
CA ALA A 442 -19.84 -14.73 12.49
C ALA A 442 -18.73 -15.72 12.87
N VAL A 443 -18.77 -16.92 12.31
CA VAL A 443 -17.82 -18.00 12.60
C VAL A 443 -17.15 -18.44 11.32
N SER A 444 -15.85 -18.74 11.40
CA SER A 444 -15.13 -19.37 10.29
C SER A 444 -14.15 -20.42 10.80
N PHE A 445 -14.22 -21.60 10.18
CA PHE A 445 -13.37 -22.75 10.43
C PHE A 445 -12.21 -22.73 9.46
N ILE A 446 -11.02 -22.41 9.96
CA ILE A 446 -9.87 -22.05 9.14
C ILE A 446 -8.79 -23.14 9.23
N ASP A 447 -8.19 -23.42 8.09
CA ASP A 447 -7.23 -24.47 7.80
C ASP A 447 -7.72 -25.85 8.31
N PRO A 448 -8.83 -26.39 7.76
CA PRO A 448 -9.48 -27.62 8.21
C PRO A 448 -8.67 -28.93 8.07
#